data_AF-A0A6L7W211-F1
#
_entry.id   AF-A0A6L7W211-F1
#
_cell.length_a   1.000
_cell.length_b   1.000
_cell.length_c   1.000
_cell.angle_alpha   90.00
_cell.angle_beta   90.00
_cell.angle_gamma   90.00
#
_symmetry.space_group_name_H-M   'P 1'
#
loop_
_entity.id
_entity.type
_entity.pdbx_description
1 polymer ?
#
loop_
_entity_poly.entity_id
_entity_poly.type
_entity_poly.pdbx_seq_one_letter_code
_entity_poly.pdbx_strand_id
1 'polypeptide(L)' 'MGSSANRWQVGYINLIKEIVIEPQFDDAKNFSEGLGRVQIGDKWGYINTEGEVVIKPQFDDAGGFTTVK' A
#
# COMPACT_ATOMS: atom_id res chain seq x y z
N MET A 1 22.87 -7.26 -9.54
CA MET A 1 22.33 -7.02 -10.89
C MET A 1 21.30 -5.92 -10.78
N GLY A 2 21.69 -4.68 -11.08
CA GLY A 2 20.77 -3.56 -11.18
C GLY A 2 20.11 -3.59 -12.56
N SER A 3 18.79 -3.49 -12.61
CA SER A 3 18.04 -3.37 -13.86
C SER A 3 16.86 -2.47 -13.63
N SER A 4 16.90 -1.32 -14.28
CA SER A 4 15.90 -0.25 -14.34
C SER A 4 14.58 -0.72 -14.96
N ALA A 5 13.89 -1.64 -14.29
CA ALA A 5 12.54 -2.02 -14.66
C ALA A 5 11.59 -0.91 -14.20
N ASN A 6 10.85 -0.30 -15.13
CA ASN A 6 9.61 0.40 -14.78
C ASN A 6 8.72 -0.60 -14.04
N ARG A 7 8.76 -0.56 -12.71
CA ARG A 7 7.89 -1.37 -11.86
C ARG A 7 6.50 -0.76 -11.94
N TRP A 8 5.50 -1.61 -12.16
CA TRP A 8 4.11 -1.19 -12.11
C TRP A 8 3.84 -0.62 -10.73
N GLN A 9 3.33 0.61 -10.67
CA GLN A 9 2.91 1.22 -9.43
C GLN A 9 1.39 1.12 -9.32
N VAL A 10 0.92 1.00 -8.08
CA VAL A 10 -0.51 0.96 -7.76
C VAL A 10 -0.91 2.22 -7.00
N GLY A 11 -2.13 2.64 -7.26
CA GLY A 11 -2.82 3.75 -6.61
C GLY A 11 -4.25 3.34 -6.29
N TYR A 12 -5.07 4.29 -5.85
CA TYR A 12 -6.45 4.03 -5.46
C TYR A 12 -7.42 4.83 -6.32
N ILE A 13 -8.48 4.16 -6.76
CA ILE A 13 -9.62 4.78 -7.43
C ILE A 13 -10.86 4.68 -6.56
N ASN A 14 -11.77 5.65 -6.67
CA ASN A 14 -13.08 5.57 -6.05
C ASN A 14 -14.09 4.83 -6.95
N LEU A 15 -15.32 4.64 -6.45
CA LEU A 15 -16.40 3.96 -7.18
C LEU A 15 -16.87 4.71 -8.43
N ILE A 16 -16.59 6.01 -8.52
CA ILE A 16 -16.85 6.84 -9.70
C ILE A 16 -15.66 6.87 -10.69
N LYS A 17 -14.68 5.98 -10.48
CA LYS A 17 -13.49 5.74 -11.34
C LYS A 17 -12.52 6.92 -11.41
N GLU A 18 -12.53 7.80 -10.41
CA GLU A 18 -11.53 8.85 -10.27
C GLU A 18 -10.34 8.33 -9.49
N ILE A 19 -9.14 8.77 -9.87
CA ILE A 19 -7.91 8.53 -9.11
C ILE A 19 -7.95 9.41 -7.87
N VAL A 20 -7.95 8.78 -6.69
CA VAL A 20 -7.90 9.47 -5.39
C VAL A 20 -6.47 9.53 -4.88
N ILE A 21 -5.70 8.47 -5.14
CA ILE A 21 -4.28 8.39 -4.77
C ILE A 21 -3.53 7.93 -6.01
N GLU A 22 -2.65 8.79 -6.52
CA GLU A 22 -1.83 8.51 -7.70
C GLU A 22 -1.00 7.24 -7.51
N PRO A 23 -0.76 6.45 -8.59
CA PRO A 23 0.12 5.30 -8.54
C PRO A 23 1.51 5.68 -8.03
N GLN A 24 1.86 5.18 -6.85
CA GLN A 24 3.15 5.49 -6.21
C GLN A 24 3.67 4.36 -5.32
N PHE A 25 2.88 3.30 -5.13
CA PHE A 25 3.23 2.16 -4.27
C PHE A 25 3.55 0.93 -5.12
N ASP A 26 4.36 0.02 -4.59
CA ASP A 26 4.69 -1.25 -5.27
C ASP A 26 3.52 -2.27 -5.15
N ASP A 27 2.77 -2.22 -4.04
CA ASP A 27 1.53 -2.97 -3.80
C ASP A 27 0.65 -2.18 -2.81
N ALA A 28 -0.65 -2.45 -2.81
CA ALA A 28 -1.64 -1.77 -2.00
C ALA A 28 -2.83 -2.71 -1.71
N LYS A 29 -3.36 -2.66 -0.49
CA LYS A 29 -4.56 -3.42 -0.09
C LYS A 29 -5.74 -2.49 0.13
N ASN A 30 -6.93 -3.06 0.10
CA ASN A 30 -8.18 -2.35 0.39
C ASN A 30 -8.10 -1.64 1.75
N PHE A 31 -8.77 -0.50 1.82
CA PHE A 31 -8.97 0.20 3.08
C PHE A 31 -9.89 -0.60 4.01
N SER A 32 -9.54 -0.62 5.29
CA SER A 32 -10.37 -1.11 6.39
C SER A 32 -10.20 -0.16 7.56
N GLU A 33 -11.30 0.24 8.21
CA GLU A 33 -11.27 1.16 9.37
C GLU A 33 -10.50 2.47 9.10
N GLY A 34 -10.55 2.97 7.87
CA GLY A 34 -9.87 4.21 7.46
C GLY A 34 -8.38 4.06 7.13
N LEU A 35 -7.81 2.84 7.20
CA LEU A 35 -6.41 2.58 6.90
C LEU A 35 -6.22 1.61 5.72
N GLY A 36 -5.29 1.94 4.84
CA GLY A 36 -4.85 1.11 3.72
C GLY A 36 -3.43 0.63 3.95
N ARG A 37 -3.17 -0.67 3.72
CA ARG A 37 -1.80 -1.21 3.73
C ARG A 37 -1.15 -0.93 2.39
N VAL A 38 0.06 -0.38 2.38
CA VAL A 38 0.83 -0.13 1.17
C VAL A 38 2.25 -0.66 1.30
N GLN A 39 2.81 -1.09 0.18
CA GLN A 39 4.17 -1.58 0.08
C GLN A 39 5.05 -0.56 -0.66
N ILE A 40 6.21 -0.27 -0.10
CA ILE A 40 7.26 0.55 -0.72
C ILE A 40 8.59 -0.20 -0.56
N GLY A 41 9.19 -0.56 -1.68
CA GLY A 41 10.27 -1.54 -1.73
C GLY A 41 9.81 -2.89 -1.17
N ASP A 42 10.56 -3.41 -0.21
CA ASP A 42 10.26 -4.70 0.42
C ASP A 42 9.49 -4.54 1.75
N LYS A 43 9.03 -3.34 2.08
CA LYS A 43 8.41 -3.04 3.39
C LYS A 43 6.97 -2.57 3.26
N TRP A 44 6.17 -2.94 4.23
CA TRP A 44 4.78 -2.53 4.38
C TRP A 44 4.62 -1.44 5.43
N GLY A 45 3.73 -0.49 5.12
CA GLY A 45 3.27 0.57 6.00
C GLY A 45 1.76 0.77 5.89
N TYR A 46 1.26 1.86 6.48
CA TYR A 46 -0.16 2.21 6.46
C TYR A 46 -0.36 3.66 6.03
N ILE A 47 -1.39 3.89 5.22
CA ILE A 47 -1.85 5.20 4.80
C ILE A 47 -3.30 5.45 5.25
N ASN A 48 -3.68 6.72 5.39
CA ASN A 48 -5.09 7.11 5.52
C ASN A 48 -5.77 7.24 4.15
N THR A 49 -7.06 7.54 4.14
CA THR A 49 -7.86 7.69 2.91
C THR A 49 -7.44 8.87 2.03
N GLU A 50 -6.64 9.79 2.55
CA GLU A 50 -6.06 10.92 1.82
C GLU A 50 -4.70 10.57 1.20
N GLY A 51 -4.20 9.34 1.40
CA GLY A 51 -2.91 8.89 0.89
C GLY A 51 -1.72 9.22 1.80
N GLU A 52 -1.96 9.81 2.97
CA GLU A 52 -0.89 10.19 3.89
C GLU A 52 -0.38 8.98 4.67
N VAL A 53 0.93 8.85 4.78
CA VAL A 53 1.57 7.77 5.54
C VAL A 53 1.34 7.97 7.04
N VAL A 54 0.48 7.13 7.61
CA VAL A 54 0.21 7.06 9.05
C VAL A 54 1.29 6.24 9.76
N ILE A 55 1.72 5.13 9.15
CA ILE A 55 2.81 4.29 9.66
C ILE A 55 3.81 4.08 8.53
N LYS A 56 5.05 4.53 8.73
CA LYS A 56 6.13 4.37 7.75
C LYS A 56 6.35 2.89 7.42
N PRO A 57 6.64 2.56 6.15
CA PRO A 57 6.98 1.20 5.77
C PRO A 57 8.15 0.66 6.59
N GLN A 58 7.89 -0.38 7.37
CA GLN A 58 8.89 -0.99 8.25
C GLN A 58 8.69 -2.49 8.47
N PHE A 59 7.53 -3.04 8.10
CA PHE A 59 7.22 -4.46 8.29
C PHE A 59 7.61 -5.26 7.05
N ASP A 60 8.26 -6.42 7.22
CA ASP A 60 8.66 -7.32 6.11
C ASP A 60 7.45 -7.98 5.43
N ASP A 61 6.40 -8.23 6.21
CA ASP A 61 5.11 -8.65 5.74
C ASP A 61 4.08 -8.02 6.68
N ALA A 62 3.15 -7.22 6.16
CA ALA A 62 1.97 -6.83 6.93
C ALA A 62 0.93 -7.96 6.90
N GLY A 63 1.40 -9.20 7.03
CA GLY A 63 0.63 -10.43 7.00
C GLY A 63 -0.44 -10.42 8.09
N GLY A 64 -1.68 -10.67 7.67
CA GLY A 64 -2.86 -10.57 8.51
C GLY A 64 -2.80 -11.46 9.74
N PHE A 65 -3.58 -11.08 10.76
CA PHE A 65 -3.85 -11.87 11.96
C PHE A 65 -4.05 -13.35 11.61
N THR A 66 -3.02 -14.16 11.84
CA THR A 66 -3.17 -15.61 11.97
C THR A 66 -3.38 -15.87 13.44
N THR A 67 -4.63 -16.17 13.83
CA THR A 67 -4.96 -16.76 15.13
C THR A 67 -3.98 -17.89 15.41
N VAL A 68 -3.27 -17.78 16.52
CA VAL A 68 -2.45 -18.86 17.08
C VAL A 68 -3.37 -20.07 17.32
N LYS A 69 -2.91 -21.22 16.83
CA LYS A 69 -3.55 -22.53 17.01
C LYS A 69 -3.60 -22.94 18.48
#